data_AF-A0A7J2VVG1-F1
#
_entry.id   AF-A0A7J2VVG1-F1
#
_cell.length_a   1.000
_cell.length_b   1.000
_cell.length_c   1.000
_cell.angle_alpha   90.00
_cell.angle_beta   90.00
_cell.angle_gamma   90.00
#
_symmetry.space_group_name_H-M   'P 1'
#
loop_
_entity.id
_entity.type
_entity.pdbx_description
1 polymer ?
#
loop_
_entity_poly.entity_id
_entity_poly.type
_entity_poly.pdbx_seq_one_letter_code
_entity_poly.pdbx_strand_id
1 'polypeptide(L)' 'MKGAIRVFNKYRSPEANAKLIKFDKKKIVVDFTGTFCRTCGFYDYFDDLKIFLEEKGIKSKVSKIEEKENGAIVSFSL' A
#
# COMPACT_ATOMS: atom_id res chain seq x y z
N MET A 1 9.17 8.00 -2.28
CA MET A 1 7.75 7.68 -2.58
C MET A 1 7.54 6.96 -3.92
N LYS A 2 7.70 7.60 -5.09
CA LYS A 2 7.45 6.96 -6.41
C LYS A 2 8.24 5.66 -6.63
N GLY A 3 9.46 5.57 -6.10
CA GLY A 3 10.28 4.35 -6.16
C GLY A 3 9.70 3.17 -5.37
N ALA A 4 9.16 3.38 -4.17
CA ALA A 4 8.60 2.32 -3.34
C ALA A 4 7.35 1.71 -3.98
N ILE A 5 6.44 2.54 -4.49
CA ILE A 5 5.23 2.09 -5.21
C ILE A 5 5.61 1.30 -6.48
N ARG A 6 6.62 1.75 -7.23
CA ARG A 6 7.09 1.04 -8.42
C ARG A 6 7.68 -0.33 -8.08
N VAL A 7 8.46 -0.41 -6.99
CA VAL A 7 9.06 -1.67 -6.53
C VAL A 7 7.96 -2.63 -6.05
N PHE A 8 7.02 -2.14 -5.25
CA PHE A 8 5.86 -2.92 -4.81
C PHE A 8 5.11 -3.52 -6.02
N ASN A 9 4.72 -2.69 -7.00
CA ASN A 9 4.01 -3.19 -8.19
C ASN A 9 4.84 -4.16 -9.02
N LYS A 10 6.17 -3.99 -9.08
CA LYS A 10 7.05 -4.95 -9.77
C LYS A 10 6.97 -6.35 -9.16
N TYR A 11 6.82 -6.46 -7.84
CA TYR A 11 6.83 -7.74 -7.12
C TYR A 11 5.45 -8.31 -6.84
N ARG A 12 4.43 -7.46 -6.69
CA ARG A 12 3.09 -7.87 -6.23
C ARG A 12 2.02 -7.86 -7.32
N SER A 13 2.26 -7.20 -8.47
CA SER A 13 1.31 -7.23 -9.58
C SER A 13 1.39 -8.58 -10.34
N PRO A 14 0.27 -9.10 -10.86
CA PRO A 14 -1.06 -8.46 -10.95
C PRO A 14 -1.96 -8.63 -9.72
N GLU A 15 -1.56 -9.46 -8.76
CA GLU A 15 -2.37 -9.84 -7.59
C GLU A 15 -2.72 -8.66 -6.69
N ALA A 16 -1.74 -7.78 -6.44
CA ALA A 16 -1.92 -6.49 -5.78
C ALA A 16 -1.17 -5.38 -6.53
N ASN A 17 -1.88 -4.28 -6.77
CA ASN A 17 -1.34 -3.06 -7.37
C ASN A 17 -1.56 -1.92 -6.38
N ALA A 18 -0.56 -1.07 -6.22
CA ALA A 18 -0.59 0.13 -5.41
C ALA A 18 -0.54 1.38 -6.31
N LYS A 19 -1.43 2.32 -6.05
CA LYS A 19 -1.45 3.64 -6.69
C LYS A 19 -1.45 4.73 -5.63
N LEU A 20 -0.49 5.65 -5.70
CA LEU A 20 -0.43 6.78 -4.79
C LEU A 20 -1.60 7.74 -5.06
N ILE A 21 -2.43 7.98 -4.05
CA ILE A 21 -3.54 8.95 -4.10
C ILE A 21 -3.13 10.28 -3.48
N LYS A 22 -2.49 10.23 -2.31
CA LYS A 22 -2.08 11.43 -1.57
C LYS A 22 -0.76 11.20 -0.83
N PHE A 23 0.06 12.23 -0.78
CA PHE A 23 1.30 12.25 -0.02
C PHE A 23 1.52 13.64 0.55
N ASP A 24 1.49 13.76 1.87
CA ASP A 24 1.78 15.00 2.59
C ASP A 24 2.72 14.72 3.78
N LYS A 25 3.10 15.78 4.50
CA LYS A 25 4.00 15.69 5.66
C LYS A 25 3.49 14.80 6.82
N LYS A 26 2.20 14.48 6.85
CA LYS A 26 1.56 13.74 7.96
C LYS A 26 1.11 12.33 7.58
N LYS A 27 0.78 12.12 6.31
CA LYS A 27 0.19 10.86 5.86
C LYS A 27 0.44 10.57 4.40
N ILE A 28 0.34 9.28 4.09
CA ILE A 28 0.34 8.71 2.76
C ILE A 28 -1.01 8.04 2.56
N VAL A 29 -1.65 8.22 1.41
CA VAL A 29 -2.86 7.47 1.04
C VAL A 29 -2.60 6.75 -0.26
N VAL A 30 -2.83 5.43 -0.25
CA VAL A 30 -2.57 4.53 -1.37
C VAL A 30 -3.85 3.76 -1.67
N ASP A 31 -4.18 3.71 -2.96
CA ASP A 31 -5.24 2.87 -3.47
C ASP A 31 -4.66 1.53 -3.89
N PHE A 32 -5.08 0.47 -3.20
CA PHE A 32 -4.73 -0.90 -3.52
C PHE A 32 -5.84 -1.52 -4.37
N THR A 33 -5.47 -2.07 -5.52
CA THR A 33 -6.39 -2.75 -6.44
C THR A 33 -5.79 -4.05 -6.96
N GLY A 34 -6.62 -5.06 -7.22
CA GLY A 34 -6.13 -6.37 -7.65
C GLY A 34 -7.16 -7.46 -7.43
N THR A 35 -6.81 -8.68 -7.83
CA THR A 35 -7.67 -9.85 -7.66
C THR A 35 -7.71 -10.35 -6.23
N PHE A 36 -6.73 -9.96 -5.39
CA PHE A 36 -6.53 -10.25 -3.96
C PHE A 36 -7.15 -11.55 -3.43
N CYS A 37 -6.34 -12.40 -2.78
CA CYS A 37 -6.92 -13.41 -1.91
C CYS A 37 -7.49 -12.75 -0.63
N ARG A 38 -8.80 -12.47 -0.62
CA ARG A 38 -9.45 -11.79 0.53
C ARG A 38 -9.46 -12.60 1.82
N THR A 39 -9.32 -13.91 1.70
CA THR A 39 -9.31 -14.86 2.83
C THR A 39 -7.90 -15.23 3.27
N CYS A 40 -6.86 -14.89 2.51
CA CYS A 40 -5.48 -15.21 2.81
C CYS A 40 -4.56 -14.04 2.44
N GLY A 41 -4.07 -13.32 3.44
CA GLY A 41 -3.02 -12.31 3.24
C GLY A 41 -3.45 -10.99 2.61
N PHE A 42 -4.74 -10.66 2.58
CA PHE A 42 -5.24 -9.37 2.07
C PHE A 42 -4.54 -8.16 2.72
N TYR A 43 -4.30 -8.22 4.03
CA TYR A 43 -3.67 -7.15 4.79
C TYR A 43 -2.13 -7.16 4.67
N ASP A 44 -1.52 -8.31 4.37
CA ASP A 44 -0.06 -8.45 4.24
C ASP A 44 0.52 -7.53 3.15
N TYR A 45 -0.22 -7.30 2.07
CA TYR A 45 0.21 -6.36 1.02
C TYR A 45 0.38 -4.92 1.52
N PHE A 46 -0.35 -4.53 2.57
CA PHE A 46 -0.23 -3.19 3.14
C PHE A 46 1.03 -3.09 4.01
N ASP A 47 1.36 -4.16 4.74
CA ASP A 47 2.60 -4.28 5.50
C ASP A 47 3.83 -4.42 4.61
N ASP A 48 3.74 -5.13 3.49
CA ASP A 48 4.78 -5.16 2.46
C ASP A 48 5.12 -3.75 1.97
N LEU A 49 4.10 -2.93 1.68
CA LEU A 49 4.35 -1.57 1.25
C LEU A 49 5.06 -0.75 2.34
N LYS A 50 4.76 -0.98 3.63
CA LYS A 50 5.51 -0.34 4.73
C LYS A 50 6.98 -0.72 4.70
N ILE A 51 7.33 -1.98 4.43
CA ILE A 51 8.72 -2.43 4.33
C ILE A 51 9.42 -1.68 3.18
N PHE A 52 8.83 -1.65 1.99
CA PHE A 52 9.40 -0.92 0.85
C PHE A 52 9.51 0.60 1.09
N LEU A 53 8.61 1.18 1.89
CA LEU A 53 8.69 2.58 2.31
C LEU A 53 9.84 2.80 3.30
N GLU A 54 10.00 1.89 4.26
CA GLU A 54 11.08 1.95 5.26
C GLU A 54 12.47 1.79 4.62
N GLU A 55 12.62 0.92 3.62
CA GLU A 55 13.84 0.81 2.80
C GLU A 55 14.19 2.11 2.05
N LYS A 56 13.21 3.01 1.88
CA LYS A 56 13.40 4.36 1.32
C LYS A 56 13.51 5.44 2.39
N GLY A 57 13.67 5.05 3.66
CA GLY A 57 13.80 5.95 4.81
C GLY A 57 12.47 6.55 5.28
N ILE A 58 11.33 6.00 4.84
CA ILE A 58 10.00 6.50 5.20
C ILE A 58 9.39 5.53 6.21
N LYS A 59 9.51 5.85 7.50
CA LYS A 59 8.78 5.12 8.54
C LYS A 59 7.31 5.47 8.43
N SER A 60 6.46 4.45 8.42
CA SER A 60 5.02 4.66 8.32
C SER A 60 4.23 3.56 9.03
N LYS A 61 3.02 3.88 9.47
CA LYS A 61 2.10 2.95 10.12
C LYS A 61 0.74 3.03 9.47
N VAL A 62 0.11 1.88 9.20
CA VAL A 62 -1.29 1.85 8.77
C VAL A 62 -2.15 2.52 9.84
N SER A 63 -2.91 3.53 9.46
CA SER A 63 -3.79 4.29 10.35
C SER A 63 -5.26 4.18 9.97
N LYS A 64 -5.57 3.83 8.72
CA LYS A 64 -6.93 3.57 8.27
C LYS A 64 -6.92 2.63 7.07
N ILE A 65 -7.88 1.72 7.02
CA ILE A 65 -8.15 0.85 5.88
C ILE A 65 -9.62 1.02 5.52
N GLU A 66 -9.90 1.32 4.26
CA GLU A 66 -11.25 1.43 3.70
C GLU A 66 -11.38 0.43 2.56
N GLU A 67 -11.95 -0.74 2.88
CA GLU A 67 -12.17 -1.80 1.89
C GLU A 67 -13.21 -1.37 0.84
N LYS A 68 -12.98 -1.80 -0.40
CA LYS A 68 -13.85 -1.54 -1.54
C LYS A 68 -13.98 -2.79 -2.40
N GLU A 69 -14.93 -2.77 -3.33
CA GLU A 69 -15.23 -3.94 -4.17
C GLU A 69 -14.01 -4.51 -4.91
N ASN A 70 -13.01 -3.70 -5.26
CA ASN A 70 -11.81 -4.15 -5.98
C ASN A 70 -10.50 -3.96 -5.20
N GLY A 71 -10.54 -3.87 -3.87
CA GLY A 71 -9.35 -3.73 -3.03
C GLY A 71 -9.57 -2.89 -1.78
N ALA A 72 -8.66 -1.95 -1.49
CA ALA A 72 -8.79 -1.05 -0.34
C ALA A 72 -8.06 0.28 -0.55
N ILE A 73 -8.58 1.35 0.04
CA ILE A 73 -7.85 2.60 0.22
C ILE A 73 -7.19 2.56 1.60
N VAL A 74 -5.87 2.64 1.64
CA VAL A 74 -5.10 2.53 2.87
C VAL A 74 -4.39 3.85 3.16
N SER A 75 -4.58 4.36 4.37
CA SER A 75 -3.86 5.50 4.89
C SER A 75 -2.74 5.05 5.80
N PHE A 76 -1.55 5.61 5.60
CA PHE A 76 -0.38 5.41 6.44
C PHE A 76 -0.02 6.75 7.10
N SER A 77 0.14 6.77 8.41
CA SER A 77 0.70 7.92 9.14
C SER A 77 2.24 7.88 9.08
N LEU A 78 2.86 9.04 8.89
CA LEU A 78 4.31 9.25 8.89
C LEU A 78 4.85 9.54 10.29
#